data_AF-A0A530YMY3-F1
#
_entry.id   AF-A0A530YMY3-F1
#
_cell.length_a   1.000
_cell.length_b   1.000
_cell.length_c   1.000
_cell.angle_alpha   90.00
_cell.angle_beta   90.00
_cell.angle_gamma   90.00
#
_symmetry.space_group_name_H-M   'P 1'
#
loop_
_entity.id
_entity.type
_entity.pdbx_description
1 polymer ?
#
loop_
_entity_poly.entity_id
_entity_poly.type
_entity_poly.pdbx_seq_one_letter_code
_entity_poly.pdbx_strand_id
1 'polypeptide(L)'
;MLLNRDKGFVREGQEVRIKLEAFPFTRYGTLNGKILTVSNDAIPAGAPQQASGAKQETAHDAAGPLVFTMRIALDETSTRVEDEDVTLTPGMSMTAEVKSAPFRQALTERGLAWAVGIPFKQNGGA
;
A
#
# COMPACT_ATOMS: atom_id res chain seq x y z
N MET A 1 -4.77 6.40 4.47
CA MET A 1 -3.89 5.92 5.57
C MET A 1 -3.70 4.42 5.42
N LEU A 2 -2.58 3.87 5.88
CA LEU A 2 -2.25 2.45 5.80
C LEU A 2 -2.24 1.81 7.19
N LEU A 3 -2.90 0.67 7.36
CA LEU A 3 -2.94 -0.04 8.64
C LEU A 3 -1.61 -0.77 8.92
N ASN A 4 -1.28 -0.91 10.20
CA ASN A 4 -0.05 -1.60 10.62
C ASN A 4 0.05 -3.04 10.09
N ARG A 5 -1.06 -3.78 10.09
CA ARG A 5 -1.11 -5.17 9.57
C ARG A 5 -0.76 -5.29 8.09
N ASP A 6 -0.98 -4.23 7.32
CA ASP A 6 -0.81 -4.22 5.87
C ASP A 6 0.57 -3.66 5.46
N LYS A 7 1.26 -2.93 6.36
CA LYS A 7 2.57 -2.31 6.11
C LYS A 7 3.61 -3.28 5.55
N GLY A 8 3.62 -4.54 5.99
CA GLY A 8 4.60 -5.53 5.54
C GLY A 8 4.52 -5.89 4.05
N PHE A 9 3.39 -5.60 3.40
CA PHE A 9 3.11 -6.00 2.01
C PHE A 9 3.04 -4.81 1.04
N VAL A 10 2.93 -3.60 1.56
CA VAL A 10 2.83 -2.37 0.77
C VAL A 10 4.21 -1.75 0.60
N ARG A 11 4.57 -1.43 -0.64
CA ARG A 11 5.87 -0.87 -1.00
C ARG A 11 5.71 0.25 -2.00
N GLU A 12 6.70 1.13 -2.02
CA GLU A 12 6.84 2.16 -3.05
C GLU A 12 6.88 1.52 -4.44
N GLY A 13 6.27 2.20 -5.39
CA GLY A 13 6.16 1.75 -6.77
C GLY A 13 5.04 0.76 -7.07
N GLN A 14 4.30 0.27 -6.09
CA GLN A 14 3.14 -0.59 -6.34
C GLN A 14 2.00 0.19 -7.02
N GLU A 15 1.33 -0.49 -7.95
CA GLU A 15 0.10 0.01 -8.55
C GLU A 15 -1.06 -0.01 -7.56
N VAL A 16 -1.89 1.03 -7.63
CA VAL A 16 -3.08 1.17 -6.81
C VAL A 16 -4.29 1.50 -7.66
N ARG A 17 -5.45 0.97 -7.27
CA ARG A 17 -6.75 1.42 -7.80
C ARG A 17 -7.43 2.28 -6.76
N ILE A 18 -8.02 3.39 -7.19
CA ILE A 18 -8.53 4.42 -6.31
C ILE A 18 -10.02 4.60 -6.58
N LYS A 19 -10.79 4.47 -5.52
CA LYS A 19 -12.25 4.61 -5.48
C LYS A 19 -12.56 5.97 -4.87
N LEU A 20 -13.33 6.76 -5.59
CA LEU A 20 -13.82 8.05 -5.12
C LEU A 20 -15.09 7.82 -4.29
N GLU A 21 -15.20 8.45 -3.12
CA GLU A 21 -16.45 8.36 -2.34
C GLU A 21 -17.57 9.18 -2.97
N ALA A 22 -17.24 10.32 -3.58
CA ALA A 22 -18.18 11.19 -4.26
C ALA A 22 -18.77 10.55 -5.54
N PHE A 23 -18.08 9.58 -6.14
CA PHE A 23 -18.46 8.95 -7.41
C PHE A 23 -18.42 7.43 -7.27
N PRO A 24 -19.57 6.74 -7.15
CA PRO A 24 -19.63 5.30 -6.99
C PRO A 24 -18.86 4.55 -8.08
N PHE A 25 -17.85 3.78 -7.68
CA PHE A 25 -16.96 3.08 -8.61
C PHE A 25 -17.66 2.05 -9.49
N THR A 26 -18.83 1.56 -9.08
CA THR A 26 -19.65 0.63 -9.87
C THR A 26 -20.26 1.29 -11.10
N ARG A 27 -20.41 2.62 -11.10
CA ARG A 27 -20.94 3.38 -12.24
C ARG A 27 -19.84 4.08 -13.03
N TYR A 28 -18.89 4.69 -12.32
CA TYR A 28 -17.88 5.57 -12.93
C TYR A 28 -16.47 4.96 -12.97
N GLY A 29 -16.30 3.73 -12.49
CA GLY A 29 -15.00 3.05 -12.48
C GLY A 29 -14.07 3.51 -11.37
N THR A 30 -12.79 3.23 -11.55
CA THR A 30 -11.72 3.55 -10.58
C THR A 30 -10.59 4.28 -11.28
N LEU A 31 -9.91 5.15 -10.54
CA LEU A 31 -8.68 5.78 -11.00
C LEU A 31 -7.49 4.86 -10.75
N ASN A 32 -6.46 5.00 -11.57
CA ASN A 32 -5.20 4.32 -11.38
C ASN A 32 -4.17 5.28 -10.76
N GLY A 33 -3.18 4.69 -10.11
CA GLY A 33 -2.07 5.44 -9.56
C GLY A 33 -0.95 4.54 -9.07
N LYS A 34 0.06 5.18 -8.48
CA LYS A 34 1.26 4.51 -7.98
C LYS A 34 1.66 5.04 -6.62
N ILE A 35 2.08 4.14 -5.73
CA ILE A 35 2.63 4.54 -4.43
C ILE A 35 3.96 5.24 -4.66
N LEU A 36 4.06 6.49 -4.22
CA LEU A 36 5.30 7.27 -4.23
C LEU A 36 6.14 6.96 -3.00
N THR A 37 5.53 7.10 -1.82
CA THR A 37 6.23 6.91 -0.55
C THR A 37 5.36 6.24 0.50
N VAL A 38 5.98 5.48 1.39
CA VAL A 38 5.35 4.91 2.59
C VAL A 38 6.18 5.32 3.80
N SER A 39 5.56 6.04 4.74
CA SER A 39 6.24 6.47 5.96
C SER A 39 6.69 5.27 6.79
N ASN A 40 7.89 5.37 7.36
CA ASN A 40 8.36 4.40 8.36
C ASN A 40 7.79 4.65 9.75
N ASP A 41 7.32 5.86 10.01
CA ASP A 41 6.76 6.26 11.30
C ASP A 41 5.23 6.17 11.27
N ALA A 42 4.69 5.54 12.31
CA ALA A 42 3.25 5.46 12.54
C ALA A 42 2.77 6.69 13.32
N ILE A 43 1.61 7.20 12.96
CA ILE A 43 0.93 8.29 13.67
C ILE A 43 -0.43 7.82 14.20
N PRO A 44 -0.94 8.43 15.28
CA PRO A 44 -2.32 8.17 15.71
C PRO A 44 -3.31 8.48 14.58
N ALA A 45 -4.28 7.59 14.35
CA ALA A 45 -5.36 7.85 13.40
C ALA A 45 -6.12 9.13 13.78
N GLY A 46 -6.31 10.03 12.81
CA GLY A 46 -6.93 11.34 13.04
C GLY A 46 -5.97 12.46 13.46
N ALA A 47 -4.67 12.16 13.64
CA ALA A 47 -3.67 13.22 13.80
C ALA A 47 -3.57 14.06 12.50
N PRO A 48 -3.38 15.39 12.61
CA PRO A 48 -3.17 16.24 11.43
C PRO A 48 -2.01 15.72 10.59
N GLN A 49 -2.17 15.76 9.26
CA GLN A 49 -1.18 15.28 8.28
C GLN A 49 0.17 16.05 8.32
N GLN A 50 0.30 17.06 9.20
CA GLN A 50 1.47 17.86 9.48
C GLN A 50 1.99 17.57 10.90
N ALA A 51 2.37 16.34 11.17
CA ALA A 51 3.12 16.00 12.38
C ALA A 51 4.27 15.07 12.00
N SER A 52 5.13 15.55 11.09
CA SER A 52 6.47 14.98 10.91
C SER A 52 7.37 15.59 11.99
N GLY A 53 7.35 14.97 13.16
CA GLY A 53 8.18 15.29 14.30
C GLY A 53 8.17 14.11 15.25
N ALA A 54 9.32 13.46 15.39
CA ALA A 54 9.50 12.22 16.13
C ALA A 54 8.82 12.24 17.51
N LYS A 55 7.88 11.32 17.73
CA LYS A 55 7.49 10.87 19.07
C LYS A 55 7.27 9.37 19.04
N GLN A 56 8.40 8.67 19.08
CA GLN A 56 8.43 7.27 19.48
C GLN A 56 8.30 7.24 21.01
N GLU A 57 7.09 7.40 21.52
CA GLU A 57 6.81 7.27 22.95
C GLU A 57 5.56 6.42 23.16
N THR A 58 5.79 5.32 23.87
CA THR A 58 4.84 4.51 24.62
C THR A 58 3.55 5.24 25.01
N ALA A 59 2.50 5.10 24.20
CA ALA A 59 1.14 5.47 24.56
C ALA A 59 0.30 4.20 24.67
N HIS A 60 0.62 3.41 25.69
CA HIS A 60 -0.31 2.39 26.17
C HIS A 60 -1.54 3.14 26.71
N ASP A 61 -2.70 2.89 26.11
CA ASP A 61 -4.05 3.12 26.65
C ASP A 61 -4.83 4.42 26.34
N ALA A 62 -4.33 5.38 25.54
CA ALA A 62 -5.15 6.55 25.13
C ALA A 62 -5.02 7.00 23.66
N ALA A 63 -4.07 6.47 22.90
CA ALA A 63 -3.93 6.78 21.48
C ALA A 63 -4.77 5.79 20.66
N GLY A 64 -5.63 6.28 19.77
CA GLY A 64 -6.36 5.45 18.81
C GLY A 64 -5.42 4.60 17.93
N PRO A 65 -5.97 3.81 16.98
CA PRO A 65 -5.16 2.91 16.18
C PRO A 65 -4.03 3.65 15.44
N LEU A 66 -2.82 3.10 15.48
CA LEU A 66 -1.67 3.64 14.77
C LEU A 66 -1.74 3.31 13.28
N VAL A 67 -1.47 4.31 12.45
CA VAL A 67 -1.52 4.21 10.99
C VAL A 67 -0.28 4.83 10.35
N PHE A 68 0.07 4.32 9.18
CA PHE A 68 1.17 4.85 8.38
C PHE A 68 0.63 5.77 7.29
N THR A 69 1.33 6.88 7.09
CA THR A 69 1.05 7.81 5.99
C THR A 69 1.67 7.28 4.71
N MET A 70 0.96 7.41 3.59
CA MET A 70 1.46 7.09 2.26
C MET A 70 1.14 8.23 1.30
N ARG A 71 1.99 8.44 0.30
CA ARG A 71 1.72 9.32 -0.83
C ARG A 71 1.51 8.49 -2.09
N ILE A 72 0.47 8.83 -2.83
CA ILE A 72 0.10 8.18 -4.08
C ILE A 72 0.10 9.25 -5.17
N ALA A 73 0.74 8.96 -6.29
CA ALA A 73 0.54 9.70 -7.52
C ALA A 73 -0.69 9.15 -8.23
N LEU A 74 -1.60 10.03 -8.59
CA LEU A 74 -2.69 9.71 -9.50
C LEU A 74 -2.16 9.76 -10.93
N ASP A 75 -2.54 8.79 -11.76
CA ASP A 75 -2.21 8.80 -13.18
C ASP A 75 -3.01 9.89 -13.91
N GLU A 76 -4.22 10.16 -13.42
CA GLU A 76 -5.16 11.16 -13.96
C GLU A 76 -5.76 12.00 -12.82
N THR A 77 -5.93 13.30 -13.06
CA THR A 77 -6.51 14.24 -12.08
C THR A 77 -7.95 14.63 -12.42
N SER A 78 -8.56 13.96 -13.39
CA SER A 78 -9.96 14.12 -13.73
C SER A 78 -10.60 12.75 -13.95
N THR A 79 -11.93 12.72 -13.95
CA THR A 79 -12.71 11.51 -14.17
C THR A 79 -13.93 11.82 -15.01
N ARG A 80 -14.31 10.89 -15.90
CA ARG A 80 -15.51 11.01 -16.71
C ARG A 80 -16.73 10.64 -15.87
N VAL A 81 -17.61 11.61 -15.63
CA VAL A 81 -18.89 11.40 -14.94
C VAL A 81 -19.98 11.73 -15.93
N GLU A 82 -20.72 10.70 -16.35
CA GLU A 82 -21.70 10.81 -17.44
C GLU A 82 -21.03 11.36 -18.71
N ASP A 83 -21.40 12.57 -19.14
CA ASP A 83 -20.84 13.26 -20.31
C ASP A 83 -19.90 14.43 -19.96
N GLU A 84 -19.55 14.60 -18.68
CA GLU A 84 -18.69 15.66 -18.19
C GLU A 84 -17.34 15.12 -17.70
N ASP A 85 -16.28 15.90 -17.92
CA ASP A 85 -14.95 15.64 -17.38
C ASP A 85 -14.78 16.42 -16.07
N VAL A 86 -14.83 15.72 -14.94
CA VAL A 86 -14.82 16.34 -13.62
C VAL A 86 -13.39 16.31 -13.06
N THR A 87 -12.84 17.49 -12.78
CA THR A 87 -11.53 17.61 -12.12
C THR A 87 -11.64 17.26 -10.63
N LEU A 88 -10.70 16.44 -10.14
CA LEU A 88 -10.62 16.07 -8.74
C LEU A 88 -10.13 17.25 -7.90
N THR A 89 -10.81 17.54 -6.80
CA THR A 89 -10.45 18.66 -5.92
C THR A 89 -9.83 18.17 -4.60
N PRO A 90 -8.88 18.94 -4.02
CA PRO A 90 -8.37 18.67 -2.69
C PRO A 90 -9.50 18.61 -1.65
N GLY A 91 -9.42 17.66 -0.73
CA GLY A 91 -10.44 17.43 0.30
C GLY A 91 -11.46 16.34 -0.05
N MET A 92 -11.47 15.82 -1.28
CA MET A 92 -12.24 14.63 -1.61
C MET A 92 -11.72 13.40 -0.87
N SER A 93 -12.65 12.64 -0.27
CA SER A 93 -12.36 11.35 0.34
C SER A 93 -12.21 10.27 -0.72
N MET A 94 -11.18 9.43 -0.56
CA MET A 94 -10.85 8.36 -1.49
C MET A 94 -10.35 7.13 -0.75
N THR A 95 -10.65 5.96 -1.29
CA THR A 95 -10.11 4.68 -0.83
C THR A 95 -9.19 4.10 -1.88
N ALA A 96 -7.94 3.80 -1.51
CA ALA A 96 -6.95 3.18 -2.39
C ALA A 96 -6.80 1.69 -2.08
N GLU A 97 -6.95 0.86 -3.11
CA GLU A 97 -6.70 -0.57 -3.09
C GLU A 97 -5.34 -0.86 -3.72
N VAL A 98 -4.41 -1.34 -2.91
CA VAL A 98 -3.06 -1.65 -3.35
C VAL A 98 -3.03 -3.05 -3.96
N LYS A 99 -2.47 -3.19 -5.17
CA LYS A 99 -2.17 -4.50 -5.73
C LYS A 99 -0.96 -5.09 -5.00
N SER A 100 -1.20 -5.88 -3.95
CA SER A 100 -0.13 -6.60 -3.26
C SER A 100 0.29 -7.83 -4.05
N ALA A 101 1.62 -8.03 -4.19
CA ALA A 101 2.15 -9.25 -4.78
C ALA A 101 2.07 -10.40 -3.76
N PRO A 102 1.83 -11.66 -4.20
CA PRO A 102 1.80 -12.80 -3.30
C PRO A 102 3.16 -13.00 -2.61
N PHE A 103 3.12 -13.22 -1.30
CA PHE A 103 4.29 -13.44 -0.43
C PHE A 103 5.31 -14.46 -0.97
N ARG A 104 4.87 -15.42 -1.81
CA ARG A 104 5.70 -16.48 -2.39
C ARG A 104 6.65 -16.03 -3.51
N GLN A 105 6.42 -14.86 -4.13
CA GLN A 105 7.30 -14.35 -5.21
C GLN A 105 8.47 -13.49 -4.71
N ALA A 106 8.41 -12.96 -3.49
CA ALA A 106 9.49 -12.14 -2.94
C ALA A 106 10.80 -12.93 -2.67
N LEU A 107 10.75 -14.27 -2.72
CA LEU A 107 11.92 -15.13 -2.55
C LEU A 107 12.60 -15.51 -3.87
N THR A 108 11.98 -15.26 -5.02
CA THR A 108 12.53 -15.69 -6.32
C THR A 108 13.44 -14.62 -6.93
N GLU A 109 13.26 -13.35 -6.58
CA GLU A 109 14.07 -12.24 -7.13
C GLU A 109 15.40 -12.01 -6.39
N ARG A 110 15.67 -12.75 -5.31
CA ARG A 110 16.97 -12.74 -4.60
C ARG A 110 17.62 -14.10 -4.59
N GLY A 111 17.77 -14.77 -5.74
CA GLY A 111 18.82 -15.79 -5.98
C GLY A 111 19.04 -16.88 -4.92
N LEU A 112 18.09 -17.18 -4.05
CA LEU A 112 18.22 -18.12 -2.93
C LEU A 112 17.49 -19.42 -3.28
N ALA A 113 17.84 -19.98 -4.44
CA ALA A 113 17.30 -21.25 -4.93
C ALA A 113 18.01 -22.50 -4.36
N TRP A 114 18.82 -22.41 -3.29
CA TRP A 114 19.67 -23.55 -2.88
C TRP A 114 19.38 -24.21 -1.52
N ALA A 115 18.39 -23.78 -0.73
CA ALA A 115 18.23 -24.31 0.63
C ALA A 115 16.88 -25.00 0.89
N VAL A 116 16.51 -26.00 0.09
CA VAL A 116 15.63 -27.08 0.59
C VAL A 116 16.22 -28.41 0.16
N GLY A 117 16.72 -29.14 1.16
CA GLY A 117 17.51 -30.36 1.01
C GLY A 117 16.77 -31.49 0.30
N ILE A 118 17.34 -31.89 -0.84
CA ILE A 118 17.13 -33.21 -1.41
C ILE A 118 18.44 -33.98 -1.17
N PRO A 119 18.46 -35.06 -0.37
CA PRO A 119 19.67 -35.86 -0.21
C PRO A 119 19.98 -36.60 -1.52
N PHE A 120 21.07 -36.22 -2.18
CA PHE A 120 21.65 -36.98 -3.28
C PHE A 120 22.29 -38.25 -2.70
N LYS A 121 21.63 -39.39 -2.90
CA LYS A 121 22.14 -40.70 -2.51
C LYS A 121 23.30 -41.07 -3.44
N GLN A 122 24.54 -40.93 -2.98
CA GLN A 122 25.66 -41.64 -3.57
C GLN A 122 25.41 -43.14 -3.38
N ASN A 123 25.33 -43.89 -4.48
CA ASN A 123 25.44 -45.33 -4.45
C ASN A 123 26.65 -45.71 -5.31
N GLY A 124 27.78 -45.90 -4.63
CA GLY A 124 28.91 -46.64 -5.18
C GLY A 124 28.58 -48.13 -5.18
N GLY A 125 28.99 -48.84 -6.24
CA GLY A 125 28.86 -50.28 -6.32
C GLY A 125 29.60 -50.86 -7.51
N ALA A 126 30.77 -51.43 -7.19
CA ALA A 126 31.61 -52.40 -7.93
C ALA A 126 32.23 -51.96 -9.27
#